data_AF-A0A6M0BHY9-F1
#
_entry.id   AF-A0A6M0BHY9-F1
#
_cell.length_a   1.000
_cell.length_b   1.000
_cell.length_c   1.000
_cell.angle_alpha   90.00
_cell.angle_beta   90.00
_cell.angle_gamma   90.00
#
_symmetry.space_group_name_H-M   'P 1'
#
loop_
_entity.id
_entity.type
_entity.pdbx_description
1 polymer ?
#
loop_
_entity_poly.entity_id
_entity_poly.type
_entity_poly.pdbx_seq_one_letter_code
_entity_poly.pdbx_strand_id
1 'polypeptide(L)' 'RVVFFRSLEEWKGRNLDIFWLPTYSPKYNLIEIFWKFIKYEWIEIDAYENWKSFLKYLKKVLNNFGEEYVINFV' A
#
# COMPACT_ATOMS: atom_id res chain seq x y z
N ARG A 1 -14.29 0.69 -20.89
CA ARG A 1 -13.11 0.57 -21.80
C ARG A 1 -12.72 1.92 -22.42
N VAL A 2 -13.61 2.65 -23.08
CA VAL A 2 -13.30 3.97 -23.69
C VAL A 2 -12.73 5.00 -22.70
N VAL A 3 -13.28 5.06 -21.48
CA VAL A 3 -12.82 5.99 -20.43
C VAL A 3 -11.37 5.72 -20.01
N PHE A 4 -10.99 4.45 -19.85
CA PHE A 4 -9.64 4.07 -19.43
C PHE A 4 -8.58 4.45 -20.48
N PHE A 5 -8.86 4.22 -21.77
CA PHE A 5 -7.93 4.61 -22.84
C PHE A 5 -7.77 6.13 -22.96
N ARG A 6 -8.83 6.90 -22.72
CA ARG A 6 -8.72 8.37 -22.67
C ARG A 6 -7.85 8.85 -21.50
N SER A 7 -7.98 8.22 -20.34
CA SER A 7 -7.14 8.53 -19.18
C SER A 7 -5.67 8.16 -19.40
N LEU A 8 -5.37 7.11 -20.17
CA LEU A 8 -3.99 6.76 -20.54
C LEU A 8 -3.28 7.89 -21.28
N GLU A 9 -3.93 8.51 -22.25
CA GLU A 9 -3.36 9.63 -23.01
C GLU A 9 -3.10 10.85 -22.11
N GLU A 10 -4.05 11.16 -21.22
CA GLU A 10 -3.91 12.24 -20.25
C GLU A 10 -2.74 11.99 -19.28
N TRP A 11 -2.61 10.77 -18.77
CA TRP A 11 -1.54 10.38 -17.84
C TRP A 11 -0.17 10.37 -18.51
N LYS A 12 -0.09 9.88 -19.75
CA LYS A 12 1.14 9.96 -20.54
C LYS A 12 1.59 11.41 -20.75
N GLY A 13 0.64 12.32 -21.00
CA GLY A 13 0.93 13.77 -21.08
C GLY A 13 1.45 14.38 -19.77
N ARG A 14 1.15 13.75 -18.62
CA ARG A 14 1.65 14.12 -17.29
C ARG A 14 2.93 13.37 -16.89
N ASN A 15 3.55 12.63 -17.81
CA ASN A 15 4.71 11.79 -17.55
C ASN A 15 4.45 10.71 -16.47
N LEU A 16 3.24 10.13 -16.47
CA LEU A 16 2.84 9.02 -15.62
C LEU A 16 2.78 7.73 -16.45
N ASP A 17 3.57 6.74 -16.05
CA ASP A 17 3.54 5.39 -16.63
C ASP A 17 2.61 4.47 -15.84
N ILE A 18 1.82 3.67 -16.55
CA ILE A 18 1.03 2.62 -15.92
C ILE A 18 1.87 1.35 -15.78
N PHE A 19 2.03 0.90 -14.55
CA PHE A 19 2.46 -0.46 -14.26
C PHE A 19 1.27 -1.41 -14.33
N TRP A 20 1.24 -2.29 -15.34
CA TRP A 20 0.16 -3.25 -15.50
C TRP A 20 0.38 -4.47 -14.60
N LEU A 21 -0.64 -4.83 -13.84
CA LEU A 21 -0.67 -6.03 -13.00
C LEU A 21 -1.64 -7.07 -13.58
N PRO A 22 -1.24 -8.36 -13.66
CA PRO A 22 -2.15 -9.42 -14.06
C PRO A 22 -3.29 -9.59 -13.06
N THR A 23 -4.43 -10.05 -13.57
CA THR A 23 -5.58 -10.39 -12.73
C THR A 23 -5.18 -11.44 -11.69
N TYR A 24 -5.83 -11.37 -10.51
CA TYR A 24 -5.61 -12.31 -9.39
C TYR A 24 -4.15 -12.49 -8.98
N SER A 25 -3.36 -11.41 -9.09
CA SER A 25 -1.92 -11.44 -8.74
C SER A 25 -1.59 -10.59 -7.50
N PRO A 26 -2.19 -10.89 -6.33
CA PRO A 26 -1.99 -10.12 -5.10
C PRO A 26 -0.52 -10.12 -4.64
N LYS A 27 0.24 -11.16 -5.02
CA LYS A 27 1.68 -11.30 -4.73
C LYS A 27 2.57 -10.29 -5.46
N TYR A 28 2.06 -9.66 -6.53
CA TYR A 28 2.77 -8.59 -7.25
C TYR A 28 2.26 -7.21 -6.85
N ASN A 29 1.22 -7.13 -6.01
CA ASN A 29 0.65 -5.88 -5.54
C ASN A 29 1.30 -5.46 -4.21
N LEU A 30 2.31 -4.59 -4.28
CA LEU A 30 3.12 -4.18 -3.12
C LEU A 30 2.29 -3.59 -1.98
N ILE A 31 1.22 -2.84 -2.30
CA ILE A 31 0.37 -2.25 -1.26
C ILE A 31 -0.42 -3.32 -0.49
N GLU A 32 -0.81 -4.42 -1.13
CA GLU A 32 -1.46 -5.54 -0.44
C GLU A 32 -0.50 -6.27 0.49
N ILE A 33 0.76 -6.45 0.07
CA ILE A 33 1.81 -7.02 0.92
C ILE A 33 2.01 -6.12 2.14
N PHE A 34 2.15 -4.81 1.93
CA PHE A 34 2.32 -3.85 3.01
C PHE A 34 1.18 -3.92 4.05
N TRP A 35 -0.08 -3.97 3.61
CA TRP A 35 -1.22 -4.11 4.52
C TRP A 35 -1.25 -5.44 5.27
N LYS A 36 -0.78 -6.53 4.67
CA LYS A 36 -0.63 -7.81 5.37
C LYS A 36 0.38 -7.71 6.51
N PHE A 37 1.53 -7.09 6.28
CA PHE A 37 2.53 -6.88 7.33
C PHE A 37 1.99 -6.00 8.46
N ILE A 38 1.33 -4.88 8.13
CA ILE A 38 0.67 -4.06 9.16
C ILE A 38 -0.27 -4.90 10.00
N LYS A 39 -1.17 -5.66 9.36
CA LYS A 39 -2.25 -6.35 10.06
C LYS A 39 -1.78 -7.58 10.86
N TYR A 40 -0.84 -8.35 10.34
CA TYR A 40 -0.52 -9.67 10.88
C TYR A 40 0.83 -9.71 11.59
N GLU A 41 1.77 -8.85 11.23
CA GLU A 41 3.15 -8.91 11.74
C GLU A 41 3.46 -7.77 12.70
N TRP A 42 2.98 -6.55 12.41
CA TRP A 42 3.42 -5.36 13.16
C TRP A 42 2.43 -4.90 14.21
N ILE A 43 1.15 -4.78 13.86
CA ILE A 43 0.18 -4.12 14.72
C ILE A 43 0.03 -4.82 16.07
N GLU A 44 0.21 -4.04 17.12
CA GLU A 44 0.09 -4.49 18.50
C GLU A 44 -1.39 -4.56 18.91
N ILE A 45 -1.75 -5.49 19.80
CA ILE A 45 -3.14 -5.68 20.25
C ILE A 45 -3.74 -4.39 20.81
N ASP A 46 -2.94 -3.61 21.56
CA ASP A 46 -3.36 -2.35 22.17
C ASP A 46 -3.75 -1.29 21.14
N ALA A 47 -3.22 -1.37 19.92
CA ALA A 47 -3.61 -0.47 18.84
C ALA A 47 -5.07 -0.66 18.41
N TYR A 48 -5.68 -1.82 18.68
CA TYR A 48 -7.08 -2.11 18.35
C TYR A 48 -8.10 -1.60 19.37
N GLU A 49 -7.65 -1.06 20.51
CA GLU A 49 -8.53 -0.61 21.59
C GLU A 49 -9.59 0.39 21.10
N ASN A 50 -9.21 1.33 20.23
CA ASN A 50 -10.12 2.30 19.64
C ASN A 50 -9.52 2.92 18.38
N TRP A 51 -10.35 3.62 17.61
CA TRP A 51 -9.95 4.27 16.36
C TRP A 51 -8.76 5.22 16.50
N LYS A 52 -8.68 5.97 17.61
CA LYS A 52 -7.59 6.92 17.85
C LYS A 52 -6.26 6.18 18.09
N SER A 53 -6.28 5.11 18.89
CA SER A 53 -5.13 4.24 19.12
C SER A 53 -4.68 3.59 17.80
N PHE A 54 -5.62 3.08 17.01
CA PHE A 54 -5.35 2.48 15.70
C PHE A 54 -4.69 3.46 14.74
N LEU A 55 -5.27 4.67 14.58
CA LEU A 55 -4.71 5.70 13.72
C LEU A 55 -3.33 6.17 14.20
N LYS A 56 -3.12 6.26 15.51
CA LYS A 56 -1.83 6.63 16.09
C LYS A 56 -0.77 5.60 15.73
N TYR A 57 -1.09 4.32 15.89
CA TYR A 57 -0.19 3.21 15.52
C TYR A 57 0.09 3.20 14.02
N LEU A 58 -0.95 3.31 13.18
CA LEU A 58 -0.79 3.34 11.73
C LEU A 58 0.12 4.49 11.26
N LYS A 59 -0.04 5.68 11.84
CA LYS A 59 0.86 6.82 11.55
C LYS A 59 2.30 6.55 11.98
N LYS A 60 2.52 5.89 13.13
CA LYS A 60 3.86 5.48 13.57
C LYS A 60 4.50 4.56 12.53
N VAL A 61 3.77 3.54 12.07
CA VAL A 61 4.27 2.62 11.03
C VAL A 61 4.61 3.37 9.75
N LEU A 62 3.70 4.20 9.25
CA LEU A 62 3.88 4.94 8.00
C LEU A 62 5.06 5.93 8.07
N ASN A 63 5.24 6.61 9.20
CA ASN A 63 6.33 7.58 9.39
C ASN A 63 7.71 6.91 9.48
N ASN A 64 7.76 5.67 9.98
CA ASN A 64 9.01 4.93 10.19
C ASN A 64 9.19 3.78 9.18
N PHE A 65 8.38 3.75 8.11
CA PHE A 65 8.48 2.73 7.07
C PHE A 65 9.75 2.94 6.23
N GLY A 66 10.52 1.87 6.05
CA GLY A 66 11.85 1.90 5.43
C GLY A 66 13.00 2.05 6.42
N GLU A 67 12.72 2.32 7.70
CA GLU A 67 13.70 2.38 8.78
C GLU A 67 13.43 1.31 9.85
N GLU A 68 12.39 1.51 10.66
CA GLU A 68 11.98 0.55 11.71
C GLU A 68 11.10 -0.57 11.13
N TYR A 69 10.26 -0.25 10.15
CA TYR A 69 9.37 -1.21 9.50
C TYR A 69 9.87 -1.46 8.08
N VAL A 70 10.54 -2.59 7.89
CA VAL A 70 11.15 -2.97 6.61
C VAL A 70 10.50 -4.25 6.10
N ILE A 71 10.10 -4.23 4.82
CA ILE A 71 9.65 -5.43 4.10
C ILE A 71 10.72 -5.73 3.05
N ASN A 72 11.26 -6.95 3.10
CA ASN A 72 12.14 -7.42 2.05
C ASN A 72 11.30 -8.08 0.95
N PHE A 73 11.14 -7.37 -0.16
CA PHE A 73 10.46 -7.87 -1.37
C PHE A 73 11.47 -8.67 -2.20
N VAL A 74 11.76 -9.91 -1.76
CA VAL A 74 12.61 -10.86 -2.49
C VAL A 74 11.85 -11.46 -3.67
#